data_AF-A0A060HDT6-F1
#
_entry.id   AF-A0A060HDT6-F1
#
_cell.length_a   1.000
_cell.length_b   1.000
_cell.length_c   1.000
_cell.angle_alpha   90.00
_cell.angle_beta   90.00
_cell.angle_gamma   90.00
#
_symmetry.space_group_name_H-M   'P 1'
#
loop_
_entity.id
_entity.type
_entity.pdbx_description
1 polymer ?
#
loop_
_entity_poly.entity_id
_entity_poly.type
_entity_poly.pdbx_seq_one_letter_code
_entity_poly.pdbx_strand_id
1 'polypeptide(L)'
;MKTTSYAVGLRHWSGSSNPSLRVPATRRRQGQEGAPGLEDYAYNWNEWADARFSHLFQQWQQEQQQAETARQQHSAQARYEARAAEFMNAHPDFYETVGSMDLSLLSPAVQAAVIQHEKGPEIAYHLATQDDALWSLASVREDLLPAAVERLAARMATPQTHNPPTSGPSPGKPISNAPPPPPSVSGRSPAEIPSEKLTDDDWYRRDVDKRRKR
;
A
#
# COMPACT_ATOMS: atom_id res chain seq x y z
N MET A 1 1.10 -1.18 -92.70
CA MET A 1 1.66 0.01 -92.02
C MET A 1 3.09 -0.28 -91.58
N LYS A 2 3.92 0.76 -91.55
CA LYS A 2 5.39 0.77 -91.72
C LYS A 2 6.19 0.18 -90.54
N THR A 3 7.38 -0.33 -90.88
CA THR A 3 8.52 -0.74 -90.04
C THR A 3 9.28 0.44 -89.42
N THR A 4 9.90 0.26 -88.25
CA THR A 4 11.04 0.99 -87.61
C THR A 4 11.24 0.36 -86.21
N SER A 5 12.27 -0.41 -85.84
CA SER A 5 13.75 -0.27 -85.77
C SER A 5 14.27 0.75 -84.74
N TYR A 6 15.43 0.42 -84.12
CA TYR A 6 16.20 1.08 -83.04
C TYR A 6 15.80 0.72 -81.59
N ALA A 7 16.70 0.48 -80.62
CA ALA A 7 18.13 0.24 -80.61
C ALA A 7 18.57 -0.26 -79.21
N VAL A 8 19.68 -1.01 -79.25
CA VAL A 8 20.57 -1.50 -78.18
C VAL A 8 20.84 -0.50 -77.06
N GLY A 9 20.84 -0.98 -75.82
CA GLY A 9 21.34 -0.28 -74.64
C GLY A 9 21.84 -1.25 -73.57
N LEU A 10 22.98 -1.92 -73.84
CA LEU A 10 23.77 -2.60 -72.82
C LEU A 10 24.16 -1.59 -71.74
N ARG A 11 23.81 -1.86 -70.47
CA ARG A 11 24.48 -1.26 -69.33
C ARG A 11 25.09 -2.35 -68.46
N HIS A 12 26.41 -2.32 -68.49
CA HIS A 12 27.39 -3.20 -67.91
C HIS A 12 27.29 -3.16 -66.37
N TRP A 13 27.15 -4.34 -65.76
CA TRP A 13 27.38 -4.53 -64.33
C TRP A 13 28.90 -4.55 -64.10
N SER A 14 29.48 -3.42 -63.70
CA SER A 14 30.85 -3.38 -63.19
C SER A 14 30.82 -3.76 -61.71
N GLY A 15 31.56 -4.80 -61.37
CA GLY A 15 31.85 -5.16 -59.98
C GLY A 15 32.67 -4.07 -59.31
N SER A 16 32.20 -3.60 -58.16
CA SER A 16 33.01 -2.88 -57.18
C SER A 16 33.15 -3.73 -55.93
N SER A 17 34.38 -4.24 -55.78
CA SER A 17 35.15 -4.34 -54.53
C SER A 17 34.38 -4.52 -53.22
N ASN A 18 34.52 -5.73 -52.69
CA ASN A 18 34.41 -6.14 -51.30
C ASN A 18 35.03 -5.10 -50.33
N PRO A 19 34.25 -4.41 -49.49
CA PRO A 19 34.80 -3.67 -48.37
C PRO A 19 35.04 -4.64 -47.21
N SER A 20 36.32 -4.95 -47.01
CA SER A 20 36.92 -5.53 -45.81
C SER A 20 36.06 -5.42 -44.56
N LEU A 21 35.74 -6.58 -43.97
CA LEU A 21 35.27 -6.75 -42.59
C LEU A 21 36.25 -6.07 -41.62
N ARG A 22 36.10 -4.77 -41.40
CA ARG A 22 36.61 -4.11 -40.20
C ARG A 22 35.69 -4.49 -39.06
N VAL A 23 35.99 -5.61 -38.41
CA VAL A 23 35.48 -5.90 -37.07
C VAL A 23 36.04 -4.79 -36.17
N PRO A 24 35.23 -3.92 -35.55
CA PRO A 24 35.77 -2.98 -34.58
C PRO A 24 36.31 -3.79 -33.40
N ALA A 25 37.64 -3.76 -33.24
CA ALA A 25 38.39 -4.42 -32.17
C ALA A 25 38.21 -3.71 -30.81
N THR A 26 37.00 -3.25 -30.48
CA THR A 26 36.70 -2.55 -29.23
C THR A 26 35.67 -3.26 -28.35
N ARG A 27 35.12 -4.41 -28.77
CA ARG A 27 34.28 -5.25 -27.89
C ARG A 27 35.12 -6.19 -27.00
N ARG A 28 36.10 -5.67 -26.27
CA ARG A 28 36.85 -6.42 -25.23
C ARG A 28 37.07 -5.69 -23.91
N ARG A 29 36.60 -4.45 -23.75
CA ARG A 29 36.79 -3.66 -22.51
C ARG A 29 35.51 -3.30 -21.75
N GLN A 30 34.36 -3.88 -22.09
CA GLN A 30 33.11 -3.65 -21.35
C GLN A 30 32.82 -4.72 -20.29
N GLY A 31 33.71 -5.71 -20.10
CA GLY A 31 33.59 -6.77 -19.08
C GLY A 31 34.49 -6.58 -17.85
N GLN A 32 35.08 -5.39 -17.68
CA GLN A 32 36.04 -5.10 -16.60
C GLN A 32 35.74 -3.80 -15.85
N GLU A 33 34.56 -3.20 -16.00
CA GLU A 33 34.18 -2.10 -15.11
C GLU A 33 33.86 -2.70 -13.73
N GLY A 34 34.78 -2.50 -12.77
CA GLY A 34 34.66 -2.91 -11.37
C GLY A 34 35.26 -4.27 -10.99
N ALA A 35 35.73 -5.07 -11.96
CA ALA A 35 36.31 -6.38 -11.67
C ALA A 35 37.82 -6.27 -11.39
N PRO A 36 38.37 -6.95 -10.35
CA PRO A 36 39.79 -6.85 -9.97
C PRO A 36 40.74 -7.12 -11.14
N GLY A 37 41.55 -6.10 -11.48
CA GLY A 37 42.62 -6.18 -12.47
C GLY A 37 43.89 -6.75 -11.85
N LEU A 38 44.77 -7.32 -12.67
CA LEU A 38 46.03 -7.89 -12.16
C LEU A 38 47.03 -6.76 -11.79
N GLU A 39 46.90 -5.63 -12.47
CA GLU A 39 47.58 -4.37 -12.22
C GLU A 39 47.33 -3.80 -10.81
N ASP A 40 46.17 -4.07 -10.22
CA ASP A 40 45.79 -3.58 -8.89
C ASP A 40 46.56 -4.27 -7.75
N TYR A 41 47.14 -5.44 -8.03
CA TYR A 41 47.85 -6.29 -7.06
C TYR A 41 49.34 -6.41 -7.38
N ALA A 42 49.92 -5.43 -8.07
CA ALA A 42 51.34 -5.44 -8.47
C ALA A 42 51.76 -6.73 -9.18
N TYR A 43 50.87 -7.32 -9.99
CA TYR A 43 51.05 -8.62 -10.66
C TYR A 43 51.25 -9.82 -9.73
N ASN A 44 50.86 -9.72 -8.46
CA ASN A 44 50.75 -10.86 -7.56
C ASN A 44 49.55 -11.73 -7.95
N TRP A 45 49.84 -12.88 -8.56
CA TRP A 45 48.82 -13.80 -9.05
C TRP A 45 47.91 -14.34 -7.95
N ASN A 46 48.44 -14.61 -6.76
CA ASN A 46 47.66 -15.24 -5.70
C ASN A 46 46.64 -14.26 -5.11
N GLU A 47 47.08 -13.04 -4.79
CA GLU A 47 46.19 -12.00 -4.25
C GLU A 47 45.13 -11.59 -5.28
N TRP A 48 45.53 -11.48 -6.55
CA TRP A 48 44.58 -11.22 -7.64
C TRP A 48 43.58 -12.37 -7.81
N ALA A 49 44.01 -13.63 -7.76
CA ALA A 49 43.12 -14.77 -7.93
C ALA A 49 42.07 -14.84 -6.82
N ASP A 50 42.47 -14.60 -5.56
CA ASP A 50 41.55 -14.55 -4.41
C ASP A 50 40.54 -13.40 -4.54
N ALA A 51 41.02 -12.21 -4.94
CA ALA A 51 40.16 -11.05 -5.18
C ALA A 51 39.17 -11.30 -6.34
N ARG A 52 39.66 -11.88 -7.43
CA ARG A 52 38.84 -12.21 -8.61
C ARG A 52 37.79 -13.25 -8.27
N PHE A 53 38.14 -14.28 -7.51
CA PHE A 53 37.19 -15.30 -7.05
C PHE A 53 36.12 -14.68 -6.15
N SER A 54 36.51 -13.87 -5.17
CA SER A 54 35.59 -13.19 -4.25
C SER A 54 34.60 -12.29 -5.00
N HIS A 55 35.08 -11.52 -5.97
CA HIS A 55 34.25 -10.67 -6.82
C HIS A 55 33.23 -11.50 -7.63
N LEU A 56 33.69 -12.58 -8.29
CA LEU A 56 32.79 -13.46 -9.07
C LEU A 56 31.77 -14.16 -8.18
N PHE A 57 32.17 -14.60 -6.99
CA PHE A 57 31.27 -15.21 -6.02
C PHE A 57 30.21 -14.22 -5.52
N GLN A 58 30.61 -12.98 -5.23
CA GLN A 58 29.68 -11.91 -4.84
C GLN A 58 28.71 -11.58 -5.98
N GLN A 59 29.18 -11.49 -7.22
CA GLN A 59 28.31 -11.29 -8.39
C GLN A 59 27.30 -12.43 -8.53
N TRP A 60 27.77 -13.68 -8.44
CA TRP A 60 26.89 -14.84 -8.50
C TRP A 60 25.83 -14.83 -7.38
N GLN A 61 26.21 -14.49 -6.14
CA GLN A 61 25.26 -14.34 -5.04
C GLN A 61 24.22 -13.26 -5.30
N GLN A 62 24.63 -12.10 -5.82
CA GLN A 62 23.71 -11.01 -6.18
C GLN A 62 22.76 -11.43 -7.30
N GLU A 63 23.25 -12.10 -8.34
CA GLU A 63 22.42 -12.63 -9.43
C GLU A 63 21.40 -13.65 -8.91
N GLN A 64 21.80 -14.56 -8.02
CA GLN A 64 20.87 -15.52 -7.42
C GLN A 64 19.78 -14.82 -6.59
N GLN A 65 20.14 -13.84 -5.75
CA GLN A 65 19.17 -13.09 -4.95
C GLN A 65 18.19 -12.29 -5.82
N GLN A 66 18.68 -11.66 -6.90
CA GLN A 66 17.83 -10.95 -7.85
C GLN A 66 16.90 -11.91 -8.59
N ALA A 67 17.41 -13.05 -9.05
CA ALA A 67 16.60 -14.07 -9.72
C ALA A 67 15.51 -14.65 -8.81
N GLU A 68 15.83 -14.87 -7.53
CA GLU A 68 14.86 -15.35 -6.54
C GLU A 68 13.79 -14.29 -6.26
N THR A 69 14.19 -13.04 -6.01
CA THR A 69 13.26 -11.92 -5.78
C THR A 69 12.33 -11.73 -6.98
N ALA A 70 12.86 -11.77 -8.20
CA ALA A 70 12.06 -11.66 -9.43
C ALA A 70 11.06 -12.83 -9.57
N ARG A 71 11.47 -14.05 -9.24
CA ARG A 71 10.56 -15.22 -9.23
C ARG A 71 9.46 -15.07 -8.20
N GLN A 72 9.78 -14.60 -6.99
CA GLN A 72 8.80 -14.38 -5.94
C GLN A 72 7.78 -13.32 -6.36
N GLN A 73 8.23 -12.17 -6.89
CA GLN A 73 7.36 -11.12 -7.41
C GLN A 73 6.45 -11.62 -8.53
N HIS A 74 7.01 -12.33 -9.52
CA HIS A 74 6.22 -12.90 -10.62
C HIS A 74 5.17 -13.90 -10.11
N SER A 75 5.53 -14.73 -9.13
CA SER A 75 4.59 -15.69 -8.55
C SER A 75 3.46 -15.01 -7.77
N ALA A 76 3.76 -13.93 -7.04
CA ALA A 76 2.78 -13.16 -6.30
C ALA A 76 1.81 -12.44 -7.27
N GLN A 77 2.36 -11.84 -8.33
CA GLN A 77 1.58 -11.19 -9.38
C GLN A 77 0.62 -12.17 -10.07
N ALA A 78 1.11 -13.35 -10.47
CA ALA A 78 0.27 -14.37 -11.11
C ALA A 78 -0.88 -14.85 -10.19
N ARG A 79 -0.61 -15.01 -8.88
CA ARG A 79 -1.65 -15.35 -7.89
C ARG A 79 -2.67 -14.22 -7.73
N TYR A 80 -2.20 -12.98 -7.70
CA TYR A 80 -3.07 -11.81 -7.63
C TYR A 80 -3.97 -11.72 -8.86
N GLU A 81 -3.42 -11.88 -10.07
CA GLU A 81 -4.17 -11.84 -11.33
C GLU A 81 -5.24 -12.94 -11.39
N ALA A 82 -4.92 -14.16 -10.95
CA ALA A 82 -5.90 -15.24 -10.87
C ALA A 82 -7.07 -14.86 -9.93
N ARG A 83 -6.77 -14.35 -8.73
CA ARG A 83 -7.80 -13.90 -7.78
C ARG A 83 -8.58 -12.69 -8.29
N ALA A 84 -7.92 -11.76 -8.98
CA ALA A 84 -8.57 -10.60 -9.57
C ALA A 84 -9.56 -11.02 -10.65
N ALA A 85 -9.19 -11.96 -11.52
CA ALA A 85 -10.08 -12.52 -12.53
C ALA A 85 -11.29 -13.23 -11.91
N GLU A 86 -11.11 -13.94 -10.79
CA GLU A 86 -12.23 -14.53 -10.04
C GLU A 86 -13.16 -13.46 -9.45
N PHE A 87 -12.57 -12.44 -8.82
CA PHE A 87 -13.29 -11.33 -8.18
C PHE A 87 -14.13 -10.53 -9.18
N MET A 88 -13.62 -10.34 -10.40
CA MET A 88 -14.33 -9.65 -11.48
C MET A 88 -15.66 -10.29 -11.88
N ASN A 89 -15.83 -11.60 -11.66
CA ASN A 89 -17.12 -12.24 -11.95
C ASN A 89 -18.24 -11.67 -11.10
N ALA A 90 -17.93 -11.19 -9.89
CA ALA A 90 -18.86 -10.48 -9.01
C ALA A 90 -18.79 -8.95 -9.16
N HIS A 91 -17.63 -8.42 -9.60
CA HIS A 91 -17.37 -6.98 -9.74
C HIS A 91 -16.83 -6.63 -11.14
N PRO A 92 -17.70 -6.49 -12.17
CA PRO A 92 -17.28 -6.24 -13.55
C PRO A 92 -16.54 -4.90 -13.75
N ASP A 93 -16.80 -3.93 -12.87
CA ASP A 93 -16.18 -2.59 -12.83
C ASP A 93 -14.78 -2.59 -12.21
N PHE A 94 -14.34 -3.71 -11.63
CA PHE A 94 -13.11 -3.81 -10.83
C PHE A 94 -11.88 -3.11 -11.44
N TYR A 95 -11.51 -3.40 -12.69
CA TYR A 95 -10.32 -2.80 -13.30
C TYR A 95 -10.48 -1.31 -13.58
N GLU A 96 -11.68 -0.85 -13.89
CA GLU A 96 -11.95 0.57 -14.09
C GLU A 96 -11.83 1.32 -12.76
N THR A 97 -12.45 0.79 -11.71
CA THR A 97 -12.40 1.37 -10.36
C THR A 97 -10.97 1.40 -9.83
N VAL A 98 -10.27 0.26 -9.84
CA VAL A 98 -8.87 0.15 -9.37
C VAL A 98 -7.93 1.01 -10.22
N GLY A 99 -8.16 1.08 -11.53
CA GLY A 99 -7.36 1.91 -12.45
C GLY A 99 -7.55 3.41 -12.25
N SER A 100 -8.63 3.83 -11.60
CA SER A 100 -8.90 5.24 -11.31
C SER A 100 -8.25 5.76 -10.02
N MET A 101 -7.60 4.89 -9.23
CA MET A 101 -6.90 5.27 -8.01
C MET A 101 -5.79 6.30 -8.26
N ASP A 102 -5.59 7.20 -7.30
CA ASP A 102 -4.48 8.13 -7.31
C ASP A 102 -3.15 7.39 -7.12
N LEU A 103 -2.41 7.24 -8.23
CA LEU A 103 -1.11 6.58 -8.27
C LEU A 103 -0.05 7.28 -7.42
N SER A 104 -0.24 8.55 -7.06
CA SER A 104 0.69 9.26 -6.17
C SER A 104 0.66 8.73 -4.74
N LEU A 105 -0.45 8.11 -4.32
CA LEU A 105 -0.62 7.51 -3.00
C LEU A 105 -0.26 6.02 -2.97
N LEU A 106 -0.26 5.37 -4.14
CA LEU A 106 0.12 3.97 -4.30
C LEU A 106 1.63 3.82 -4.52
N SER A 107 2.40 3.93 -3.44
CA SER A 107 3.82 3.61 -3.48
C SER A 107 4.05 2.12 -3.87
N PRO A 108 5.21 1.77 -4.46
CA PRO A 108 5.51 0.38 -4.82
C PRO A 108 5.41 -0.60 -3.63
N ALA A 109 5.75 -0.13 -2.43
CA ALA A 109 5.63 -0.90 -1.20
C ALA A 109 4.18 -1.24 -0.84
N VAL A 110 3.28 -0.25 -0.93
CA VAL A 110 1.84 -0.44 -0.70
C VAL A 110 1.28 -1.40 -1.73
N GLN A 111 1.63 -1.21 -3.01
CA GLN A 111 1.18 -2.08 -4.09
C GLN A 111 1.64 -3.54 -3.88
N ALA A 112 2.91 -3.74 -3.53
CA ALA A 112 3.46 -5.06 -3.24
C ALA A 112 2.76 -5.73 -2.06
N ALA A 113 2.48 -5.00 -0.98
CA ALA A 113 1.77 -5.53 0.19
C ALA A 113 0.34 -5.99 -0.16
N VAL A 114 -0.39 -5.21 -0.98
CA VAL A 114 -1.73 -5.58 -1.45
C VAL A 114 -1.68 -6.79 -2.38
N ILE A 115 -0.75 -6.85 -3.32
CA ILE A 115 -0.58 -7.97 -4.26
C ILE A 115 -0.29 -9.29 -3.52
N GLN A 116 0.57 -9.23 -2.50
CA GLN A 116 0.98 -10.41 -1.73
C GLN A 116 -0.15 -10.98 -0.87
N HIS A 117 -1.06 -10.14 -0.38
CA HIS A 117 -2.14 -10.54 0.51
C HIS A 117 -3.19 -11.43 -0.18
N GLU A 118 -3.84 -12.32 0.58
CA GLU A 118 -4.82 -13.28 0.03
C GLU A 118 -6.03 -12.59 -0.58
N LYS A 119 -6.55 -11.58 0.11
CA LYS A 119 -7.67 -10.73 -0.33
C LYS A 119 -7.25 -9.52 -1.17
N GLY A 120 -6.11 -9.61 -1.85
CA GLY A 120 -5.52 -8.48 -2.59
C GLY A 120 -6.52 -7.72 -3.49
N PRO A 121 -7.28 -8.39 -4.38
CA PRO A 121 -8.25 -7.71 -5.24
C PRO A 121 -9.37 -7.01 -4.46
N GLU A 122 -9.94 -7.65 -3.43
CA GLU A 122 -10.96 -7.04 -2.56
C GLU A 122 -10.42 -5.76 -1.91
N ILE A 123 -9.19 -5.83 -1.37
CA ILE A 123 -8.52 -4.67 -0.76
C ILE A 123 -8.30 -3.57 -1.80
N ALA A 124 -7.77 -3.90 -2.98
CA ALA A 124 -7.53 -2.91 -4.03
C ALA A 124 -8.82 -2.19 -4.44
N TYR A 125 -9.93 -2.93 -4.57
CA TYR A 125 -11.23 -2.35 -4.87
C TYR A 125 -11.76 -1.46 -3.73
N HIS A 126 -11.57 -1.88 -2.48
CA HIS A 126 -11.92 -1.07 -1.31
C HIS A 126 -11.10 0.23 -1.24
N LEU A 127 -9.80 0.17 -1.50
CA LEU A 127 -8.93 1.35 -1.55
C LEU A 127 -9.35 2.32 -2.66
N ALA A 128 -9.82 1.79 -3.80
CA ALA A 128 -10.28 2.60 -4.92
C ALA A 128 -11.63 3.28 -4.69
N THR A 129 -12.47 2.70 -3.84
CA THR A 129 -13.80 3.25 -3.51
C THR A 129 -13.79 4.09 -2.24
N GLN A 130 -12.71 4.02 -1.44
CA GLN A 130 -12.56 4.75 -0.19
C GLN A 130 -11.17 5.42 -0.11
N ASP A 131 -11.11 6.66 -0.58
CA ASP A 131 -9.88 7.46 -0.56
C ASP A 131 -9.26 7.56 0.83
N ASP A 132 -10.06 7.72 1.89
CA ASP A 132 -9.59 7.78 3.27
C ASP A 132 -8.79 6.53 3.68
N ALA A 133 -9.20 5.35 3.21
CA ALA A 133 -8.50 4.11 3.46
C ALA A 133 -7.17 4.06 2.72
N LEU A 134 -7.14 4.58 1.48
CA LEU A 134 -5.91 4.71 0.69
C LEU A 134 -4.92 5.69 1.33
N TRP A 135 -5.37 6.88 1.74
CA TRP A 135 -4.54 7.86 2.47
C TRP A 135 -3.98 7.29 3.77
N SER A 136 -4.83 6.62 4.55
CA SER A 136 -4.42 5.97 5.79
C SER A 136 -3.32 4.94 5.53
N LEU A 137 -3.51 4.05 4.55
CA LEU A 137 -2.53 3.02 4.21
C LEU A 137 -1.24 3.60 3.63
N ALA A 138 -1.33 4.63 2.79
CA ALA A 138 -0.18 5.32 2.20
C ALA A 138 0.70 6.02 3.26
N SER A 139 0.12 6.41 4.39
CA SER A 139 0.85 7.02 5.52
C SER A 139 1.57 6.00 6.42
N VAL A 140 1.30 4.70 6.25
CA VAL A 140 1.92 3.63 7.06
C VAL A 140 3.37 3.44 6.63
N ARG A 141 4.25 3.23 7.61
CA ARG A 141 5.64 2.88 7.34
C ARG A 141 5.74 1.52 6.66
N GLU A 142 6.68 1.39 5.73
CA GLU A 142 6.86 0.19 4.89
C GLU A 142 7.00 -1.11 5.70
N ASP A 143 7.70 -1.07 6.84
CA ASP A 143 7.89 -2.21 7.73
C ASP A 143 6.60 -2.71 8.40
N LEU A 144 5.57 -1.86 8.48
CA LEU A 144 4.28 -2.17 9.08
C LEU A 144 3.16 -2.41 8.06
N LEU A 145 3.43 -2.21 6.77
CA LEU A 145 2.42 -2.37 5.71
C LEU A 145 1.75 -3.75 5.70
N PRO A 146 2.46 -4.88 5.82
CA PRO A 146 1.81 -6.20 5.82
C PRO A 146 0.77 -6.31 6.94
N ALA A 147 1.14 -5.89 8.16
CA ALA A 147 0.23 -5.91 9.30
C ALA A 147 -0.93 -4.92 9.17
N ALA A 148 -0.72 -3.78 8.52
CA ALA A 148 -1.79 -2.82 8.24
C ALA A 148 -2.80 -3.35 7.22
N VAL A 149 -2.31 -3.99 6.15
CA VAL A 149 -3.16 -4.65 5.14
C VAL A 149 -3.99 -5.77 5.77
N GLU A 150 -3.38 -6.59 6.63
CA GLU A 150 -4.09 -7.64 7.38
C GLU A 150 -5.21 -7.06 8.26
N ARG A 151 -4.96 -5.96 8.98
CA ARG A 151 -6.00 -5.29 9.79
C ARG A 151 -7.11 -4.72 8.93
N LEU A 152 -6.78 -4.17 7.77
CA LEU A 152 -7.76 -3.64 6.82
C LEU A 152 -8.64 -4.78 6.28
N ALA A 153 -8.03 -5.90 5.87
CA ALA A 153 -8.74 -7.10 5.44
C ALA A 153 -9.67 -7.66 6.51
N ALA A 154 -9.20 -7.71 7.78
CA ALA A 154 -10.01 -8.16 8.90
C ALA A 154 -11.23 -7.23 9.15
N ARG A 155 -11.05 -5.92 9.03
CA ARG A 155 -12.14 -4.93 9.16
C ARG A 155 -13.19 -5.08 8.07
N MET A 156 -12.79 -5.41 6.83
CA MET A 156 -13.71 -5.68 5.73
C MET A 156 -14.52 -6.97 5.95
N ALA A 157 -13.93 -7.97 6.62
CA ALA A 157 -14.60 -9.23 6.91
C ALA A 157 -15.64 -9.13 8.03
N THR A 158 -15.46 -8.21 8.98
CA THR A 158 -16.45 -7.91 10.00
C THR A 158 -17.46 -6.89 9.46
N PRO A 159 -18.76 -7.22 9.33
CA PRO A 159 -19.74 -6.21 9.00
C PRO A 159 -19.66 -5.11 10.05
N GLN A 160 -19.32 -3.88 9.63
CA GLN A 160 -19.37 -2.74 10.51
C GLN A 160 -20.84 -2.56 10.90
N THR A 161 -21.20 -3.05 12.09
CA THR A 161 -22.33 -2.51 12.82
C THR A 161 -21.96 -1.08 13.14
N HIS A 162 -22.25 -0.18 12.19
CA HIS A 162 -22.32 1.25 12.41
C HIS A 162 -23.46 1.50 13.41
N ASN A 163 -23.21 1.21 14.68
CA ASN A 163 -23.84 2.03 15.69
C ASN A 163 -23.16 3.40 15.54
N PRO A 164 -23.91 4.47 15.19
CA PRO A 164 -23.33 5.80 15.25
C PRO A 164 -22.72 6.00 16.64
N PRO A 165 -21.66 6.81 16.80
CA PRO A 165 -21.23 7.23 18.12
C PRO A 165 -22.39 7.99 18.76
N THR A 166 -23.26 7.27 19.48
CA THR A 166 -24.13 7.86 20.46
C THR A 166 -23.20 8.45 21.49
N SER A 167 -23.08 9.77 21.42
CA SER A 167 -22.60 10.64 22.47
C SER A 167 -23.29 10.25 23.78
N GLY A 168 -22.66 9.36 24.53
CA GLY A 168 -23.16 8.90 25.81
C GLY A 168 -22.03 8.15 26.50
N PRO A 169 -21.65 8.53 27.74
CA PRO A 169 -20.73 7.71 28.51
C PRO A 169 -21.44 6.38 28.77
N SER A 170 -21.10 5.36 27.99
CA SER A 170 -21.50 3.99 28.31
C SER A 170 -20.85 3.67 29.65
N PRO A 171 -21.61 3.41 30.73
CA PRO A 171 -21.02 3.08 32.01
C PRO A 171 -20.31 1.74 31.81
N GLY A 172 -18.98 1.79 31.76
CA GLY A 172 -18.15 0.60 31.77
C GLY A 172 -18.60 -0.26 32.95
N LYS A 173 -18.91 -1.53 32.69
CA LYS A 173 -19.14 -2.50 33.77
C LYS A 173 -17.89 -2.45 34.66
N PRO A 174 -18.01 -2.07 35.95
CA PRO A 174 -16.85 -1.97 36.81
C PRO A 174 -16.28 -3.37 37.00
N ILE A 175 -15.09 -3.60 36.46
CA ILE A 175 -14.18 -4.64 36.92
C ILE A 175 -13.68 -4.19 38.29
N SER A 176 -14.47 -4.47 39.33
CA SER A 176 -14.02 -4.33 40.70
C SER A 176 -14.86 -5.21 41.61
N ASN A 177 -14.22 -6.22 42.18
CA ASN A 177 -14.71 -7.03 43.30
C ASN A 177 -14.53 -6.28 44.64
N ALA A 178 -14.65 -4.94 44.63
CA ALA A 178 -14.59 -4.16 45.85
C ALA A 178 -15.93 -4.27 46.58
N PRO A 179 -15.93 -4.51 47.91
CA PRO A 179 -17.16 -4.45 48.69
C PRO A 179 -17.80 -3.06 48.55
N PRO A 180 -19.13 -2.99 48.49
CA PRO A 180 -19.83 -1.72 48.29
C PRO A 180 -19.45 -0.72 49.39
N PRO A 181 -19.29 0.57 49.06
CA PRO A 181 -19.05 1.59 50.07
C PRO A 181 -20.23 1.65 51.04
N PRO A 182 -20.00 2.00 52.32
CA PRO A 182 -21.07 2.15 53.29
C PRO A 182 -22.12 3.15 52.78
N PRO A 183 -23.42 2.91 53.05
CA PRO A 183 -24.50 3.79 52.58
C PRO A 183 -24.27 5.21 53.09
N SER A 184 -24.32 6.18 52.19
CA SER A 184 -24.30 7.59 52.59
C SER A 184 -25.58 7.91 53.36
N VAL A 185 -25.42 8.61 54.48
CA VAL A 185 -26.55 9.20 55.20
C VAL A 185 -27.14 10.26 54.27
N SER A 186 -28.25 9.92 53.63
CA SER A 186 -29.04 10.84 52.81
C SER A 186 -29.39 12.06 53.64
N GLY A 187 -28.76 13.19 53.30
CA GLY A 187 -29.25 14.50 53.66
C GLY A 187 -30.61 14.70 53.02
N ARG A 188 -31.65 14.62 53.85
CA ARG A 188 -33.04 14.91 53.54
C ARG A 188 -33.16 16.15 52.63
N SER A 189 -33.50 15.95 51.36
CA SER A 189 -34.01 17.04 50.52
C SER A 189 -35.27 17.61 51.17
N PRO A 190 -35.47 18.94 51.22
CA PRO A 190 -36.68 19.51 51.78
C PRO A 190 -37.88 19.00 50.98
N ALA A 191 -38.78 18.30 51.68
CA ALA A 191 -40.06 17.90 51.12
C ALA A 191 -40.77 19.14 50.59
N GLU A 192 -41.19 19.10 49.34
CA GLU A 192 -41.99 20.14 48.71
C GLU A 192 -43.34 20.19 49.43
N ILE A 193 -43.52 21.21 50.28
CA ILE A 193 -44.73 21.36 51.09
C ILE A 193 -45.88 21.70 50.13
N PRO A 194 -46.97 20.89 50.08
CA PRO A 194 -48.13 21.18 49.25
C PRO A 194 -48.77 22.51 49.69
N SER A 195 -49.24 23.28 48.70
CA SER A 195 -49.69 24.67 48.85
C SER A 195 -50.81 24.91 49.86
N GLU A 196 -51.54 23.87 50.27
CA GLU A 196 -52.65 23.93 51.22
C GLU A 196 -52.20 23.98 52.69
N LYS A 197 -50.91 23.78 52.96
CA LYS A 197 -50.30 23.82 54.30
C LYS A 197 -49.42 25.05 54.52
N LEU A 198 -49.40 25.98 53.57
CA LEU A 198 -48.55 27.16 53.61
C LEU A 198 -49.29 28.28 54.35
N THR A 199 -48.71 28.78 55.44
CA THR A 199 -49.22 29.97 56.15
C THR A 199 -49.17 31.19 55.22
N ASP A 200 -50.13 32.12 55.33
CA ASP A 200 -50.26 33.30 54.44
C ASP A 200 -48.94 34.08 54.27
N ASP A 201 -48.12 34.17 55.32
CA ASP A 201 -46.79 34.82 55.31
C ASP A 201 -45.77 34.10 54.40
N ASP A 202 -45.79 32.77 54.38
CA ASP A 202 -44.87 31.96 53.58
C ASP A 202 -45.30 31.92 52.10
N TRP A 203 -46.60 32.08 51.85
CA TRP A 203 -47.12 32.26 50.48
C TRP A 203 -46.66 33.59 49.88
N TYR A 204 -46.76 34.68 50.64
CA TYR A 204 -46.37 36.01 50.19
C TYR A 204 -44.88 36.10 49.83
N ARG A 205 -44.00 35.52 50.66
CA ARG A 205 -42.55 35.45 50.37
C ARG A 205 -42.26 34.70 49.07
N ARG A 206 -42.95 33.58 48.82
CA ARG A 206 -42.78 32.77 47.61
C ARG A 206 -43.28 33.49 46.36
N ASP A 207 -44.33 34.31 46.45
CA ASP A 207 -44.82 35.12 45.33
C ASP A 207 -43.85 36.28 44.99
N VAL A 208 -43.34 36.97 46.01
CA VAL A 208 -42.35 38.05 45.84
C VAL A 208 -41.07 37.52 45.17
N ASP A 209 -40.57 36.36 45.60
CA ASP A 209 -39.39 35.73 44.99
C ASP A 209 -39.62 35.31 43.53
N LYS A 210 -40.83 34.88 43.17
CA LYS A 210 -41.17 34.56 41.77
C LYS A 210 -41.24 35.81 40.89
N ARG A 211 -41.72 36.94 41.42
CA ARG A 211 -41.77 38.22 40.68
C ARG A 211 -40.39 38.85 40.50
N ARG A 212 -39.49 38.69 41.48
CA ARG A 212 -38.10 39.15 41.37
C ARG A 212 -37.26 38.38 40.34
N LYS A 213 -37.67 37.15 40.00
CA LYS A 213 -36.99 36.28 39.03
C LYS A 213 -37.53 36.42 37.60
N ARG A 214 -38.49 37.32 37.36
CA ARG A 214 -38.99 37.66 36.01
C ARG A 214 -38.45 39.00 35.56
#